data_AF-F7KTR7-F1
#
_entry.id   AF-F7KTR7-F1
#
_cell.length_a   1.000
_cell.length_b   1.000
_cell.length_c   1.000
_cell.angle_alpha   90.00
_cell.angle_beta   90.00
_cell.angle_gamma   90.00
#
_symmetry.space_group_name_H-M   'P 1'
#
loop_
_entity.id
_entity.type
_entity.pdbx_description
1 polymer ?
#
loop_
_entity_poly.entity_id
_entity_poly.type
_entity_poly.pdbx_seq_one_letter_code
_entity_poly.pdbx_strand_id
1 'polypeptide(L)' 'MKDIFEDMRKALGLDYISDIPLDRNKEYIRIVLKSLPMDAYSEKEVEEFKKYAFQKRMIGSRYLKNDT' A
#
# COMPACT_ATOMS: atom_id res chain seq x y z
N MET A 1 -2.71 16.79 11.92
CA MET A 1 -2.80 16.02 10.66
C MET A 1 -2.49 14.58 11.02
N LYS A 2 -3.36 13.64 10.66
CA LYS A 2 -3.09 12.21 10.92
C LYS A 2 -2.10 11.68 9.88
N ASP A 3 -1.51 10.52 10.17
CA ASP A 3 -0.61 9.80 9.27
C ASP A 3 -1.36 8.62 8.63
N ILE A 4 -1.61 8.70 7.33
CA ILE A 4 -2.38 7.68 6.61
C ILE A 4 -1.64 6.35 6.53
N PHE A 5 -0.31 6.35 6.52
CA PHE A 5 0.49 5.13 6.42
C PHE A 5 0.39 4.33 7.72
N GLU A 6 0.49 5.02 8.86
CA GLU A 6 0.35 4.37 10.16
C GLU A 6 -1.09 3.94 10.46
N ASP A 7 -2.09 4.74 10.11
CA ASP A 7 -3.48 4.35 10.27
C ASP A 7 -3.83 3.12 9.40
N MET A 8 -3.34 3.08 8.15
CA MET A 8 -3.51 1.93 7.27
C MET A 8 -2.77 0.69 7.79
N ARG A 9 -1.52 0.84 8.26
CA ARG A 9 -0.75 -0.28 8.84
C ARG A 9 -1.51 -0.91 10.01
N LYS A 10 -2.01 -0.08 10.94
CA LYS A 10 -2.79 -0.53 12.10
C LYS A 10 -4.12 -1.18 11.68
N ALA A 11 -4.84 -0.55 10.74
CA ALA A 11 -6.13 -1.06 10.29
C ALA A 11 -6.03 -2.39 9.52
N LEU A 12 -4.91 -2.60 8.81
CA LEU A 12 -4.60 -3.86 8.13
C LEU A 12 -3.97 -4.91 9.05
N GLY A 13 -3.61 -4.55 10.29
CA GLY A 13 -2.95 -5.45 11.23
C GLY A 13 -1.53 -5.85 10.82
N LEU A 14 -0.78 -4.94 10.18
CA LEU A 14 0.57 -5.20 9.68
C LEU A 14 1.65 -4.78 10.68
N ASP A 15 2.76 -5.50 10.67
CA ASP A 15 3.92 -5.17 11.50
C ASP A 15 4.64 -3.93 10.97
N TYR A 16 4.76 -3.79 9.64
CA TYR A 16 5.47 -2.68 8.99
C TYR A 16 4.67 -2.01 7.87
N ILE A 17 4.90 -0.70 7.66
CA ILE A 17 4.35 0.04 6.51
C ILE A 17 4.78 -0.61 5.19
N SER A 18 6.01 -1.15 5.13
CA SER A 18 6.57 -1.84 3.96
C SER A 18 5.78 -3.07 3.50
N ASP A 19 4.89 -3.59 4.34
CA ASP A 19 4.10 -4.78 4.05
C ASP A 19 2.83 -4.44 3.27
N ILE A 20 2.35 -3.18 3.34
CA ILE A 20 1.18 -2.70 2.61
C ILE A 20 1.28 -2.99 1.09
N PRO A 21 2.37 -2.62 0.38
CA PRO A 21 2.51 -2.95 -1.02
C PRO A 21 2.71 -4.45 -1.29
N LEU A 22 3.12 -5.24 -0.30
CA LEU A 22 3.32 -6.69 -0.42
C LEU A 22 2.03 -7.51 -0.21
N ASP A 23 1.03 -6.92 0.45
CA ASP A 23 -0.26 -7.56 0.67
C ASP A 23 -0.92 -7.93 -0.68
N ARG A 24 -1.28 -9.22 -0.80
CA ARG A 24 -1.91 -9.80 -1.99
C ARG A 24 -3.36 -9.35 -2.15
N ASN A 25 -4.03 -8.99 -1.05
CA ASN A 25 -5.42 -8.59 -1.05
C ASN A 25 -5.57 -7.07 -1.26
N LYS A 26 -5.29 -6.62 -2.48
CA LYS A 26 -5.40 -5.20 -2.87
C LYS A 26 -6.82 -4.65 -2.74
N GLU A 27 -7.83 -5.51 -2.86
CA GLU A 27 -9.22 -5.06 -2.69
C GLU A 27 -9.53 -4.74 -1.23
N TYR A 28 -9.01 -5.53 -0.29
CA TYR A 28 -9.14 -5.23 1.14
C TYR A 28 -8.48 -3.90 1.50
N ILE A 29 -7.29 -3.60 0.95
CA ILE A 29 -6.63 -2.30 1.13
C ILE A 29 -7.53 -1.14 0.64
N ARG A 30 -8.25 -1.30 -0.48
CA ARG A 30 -9.20 -0.28 -0.96
C ARG A 30 -10.39 -0.10 -0.03
N ILE A 31 -10.92 -1.20 0.50
CA ILE A 31 -12.05 -1.16 1.44
C ILE A 31 -11.64 -0.41 2.71
N VAL A 32 -10.48 -0.75 3.28
CA VAL A 32 -9.96 -0.07 4.47
C VAL A 32 -9.69 1.41 4.19
N LEU A 33 -9.04 1.73 3.07
CA LEU A 33 -8.79 3.13 2.67
C LEU A 33 -10.09 3.94 2.56
N LYS A 34 -11.18 3.36 2.03
CA LYS A 34 -12.50 4.03 1.94
C LYS A 34 -13.19 4.19 3.30
N SER A 35 -12.80 3.40 4.30
CA SER A 35 -13.38 3.47 5.65
C SER A 35 -12.72 4.50 6.56
N LEU A 36 -11.54 5.02 6.18
CA LEU A 36 -10.83 6.04 6.94
C LEU A 36 -11.44 7.44 6.74
N PRO A 37 -11.33 8.34 7.75
CA PRO A 37 -11.81 9.72 7.65
C PRO A 37 -10.88 10.54 6.74
N MET A 38 -11.21 10.64 5.45
CA MET A 38 -10.37 11.29 4.43
C MET A 38 -10.05 12.76 4.71
N ASP A 39 -10.91 13.45 5.45
CA ASP A 39 -10.73 14.83 5.91
C ASP A 39 -9.62 15.00 6.97
N ALA A 40 -9.18 13.90 7.59
CA ALA A 40 -8.10 13.91 8.58
C ALA A 40 -6.69 13.92 7.97
N TYR A 41 -6.57 13.71 6.65
CA TYR A 41 -5.31 13.60 5.91
C TYR A 41 -5.21 14.69 4.85
N SER A 42 -3.97 15.06 4.47
CA SER A 42 -3.79 15.97 3.33
C SER A 42 -3.99 15.24 2.00
N GLU A 43 -4.48 15.94 0.98
CA GLU A 43 -4.66 15.37 -0.36
C GLU A 43 -3.35 14.79 -0.93
N LYS A 44 -2.23 15.50 -0.70
CA LYS A 44 -0.89 15.06 -1.12
C LYS A 44 -0.51 13.72 -0.49
N GLU A 45 -0.76 13.57 0.80
CA GLU A 45 -0.43 12.34 1.54
C GLU A 45 -1.30 11.16 1.10
N VAL A 46 -2.59 11.41 0.85
CA VAL A 46 -3.51 10.40 0.27
C VAL A 46 -3.02 9.95 -1.11
N GLU A 47 -2.56 10.88 -1.95
CA GLU A 47 -2.02 10.56 -3.27
C GLU A 47 -0.73 9.74 -3.19
N GLU A 48 0.19 10.13 -2.31
CA GLU A 48 1.44 9.40 -2.04
C GLU A 48 1.15 7.98 -1.54
N PHE A 49 0.19 7.83 -0.62
CA PHE A 49 -0.24 6.51 -0.15
C PHE A 49 -0.79 5.64 -1.27
N LYS A 50 -1.66 6.18 -2.13
CA LYS A 50 -2.21 5.43 -3.28
C LYS A 50 -1.12 4.97 -4.22
N LYS A 51 -0.14 5.83 -4.52
CA LYS A 51 1.03 5.44 -5.33
C LYS A 51 1.81 4.32 -4.65
N TYR A 52 2.08 4.45 -3.35
CA TYR A 52 2.83 3.48 -2.58
C TYR A 52 2.15 2.10 -2.50
N ALA A 53 0.90 2.04 -2.03
CA ALA A 53 0.19 0.80 -1.74
C ALA A 53 -0.14 -0.04 -2.98
N PHE A 54 -0.33 0.63 -4.13
CA PHE A 54 -0.75 0.01 -5.39
C PHE A 54 0.33 0.02 -6.48
N GLN A 55 1.57 0.42 -6.18
CA GLN A 55 2.66 0.32 -7.14
C GLN A 55 2.87 -1.15 -7.54
N LYS A 56 2.87 -1.44 -8.84
CA LYS A 56 3.34 -2.74 -9.33
C LYS A 56 4.84 -2.83 -9.04
N ARG A 57 5.23 -3.57 -7.99
CA ARG A 57 6.62 -4.00 -7.85
C ARG A 57 6.92 -4.93 -9.01
N MET A 58 7.81 -4.50 -9.91
CA MET A 58 8.44 -5.41 -10.86
C MET A 58 9.33 -6.35 -10.05
N ILE A 59 8.75 -7.45 -9.59
CA ILE A 59 9.53 -8.58 -9.06
C ILE A 59 10.31 -9.11 -10.27
N GLY A 60 11.64 -9.11 -10.16
CA GLY A 60 12.56 -9.20 -11.29
C GLY A 60 12.26 -10.32 -12.28
N SER A 61 11.58 -10.00 -13.38
CA SER A 61 11.52 -10.83 -14.59
C SER A 61 12.82 -10.71 -15.41
N ARG A 62 13.98 -10.69 -14.74
CA ARG A 62 15.32 -10.63 -15.35
C ARG A 62 16.23 -11.81 -14.97
N TYR A 63 15.68 -12.87 -14.39
CA TYR A 63 16.42 -14.11 -14.07
C TYR A 63 15.71 -15.38 -14.57
N LEU A 64 15.03 -15.32 -15.72
CA LEU A 64 14.51 -16.52 -16.42
C LEU A 64 14.76 -16.43 -17.94
N LYS A 65 15.96 -16.02 -18.32
CA LYS A 65 16.52 -16.32 -19.65
C LYS A 65 17.97 -16.68 -19.44
N ASN A 66 18.22 -17.97 -19.29
CA ASN A 66 19.42 -18.72 -19.68
C ASN A 66 19.38 -20.03 -18.89
N ASP A 67 18.78 -21.04 -19.52
CA ASP A 67 19.19 -22.45 -19.45
C ASP A 67 18.06 -23.28 -20.07
N THR A 68 18.09 -23.43 -21.39
CA THR A 68 18.28 -24.69 -22.15
C THR A 68 17.90 -24.44 -23.61
#